data_AF-M4X2B1-F1
#
_entry.id   AF-M4X2B1-F1
#
_cell.length_a   1.000
_cell.length_b   1.000
_cell.length_c   1.000
_cell.angle_alpha   90.00
_cell.angle_beta   90.00
_cell.angle_gamma   90.00
#
_symmetry.space_group_name_H-M   'P 1'
#
loop_
_entity.id
_entity.type
_entity.pdbx_description
1 polymer ?
#
loop_
_entity_poly.entity_id
_entity_poly.type
_entity_poly.pdbx_seq_one_letter_code
_entity_poly.pdbx_strand_id
1 'polypeptide(L)'
;MQPRPPLRRPLLRHLDNLLVTLLGCVLVALAWVFLPLAIRPLLLGAIPVYLGVLLPRCIGRRERLRRVAEARQRSIEQWGFCSRDRCGPWINYIDFPLVREDAVFGGRFFYSEWLVVHDGRIIINPGPANVDLIAGTVSYDLACQRTYAWDGCSPKVPFYWIATFGTPDWWDHLEPVQCLRHGQQKQRLMFWPVAHHASLVHDALYQFLNVAPVTKAEADELFHRMLLEAGMPRPLAWVYYRAVVLGGARDLRQARNPNGTLRCLTPLPGDPTPPQVRTPALPEKLPMQ
;
A
#
# COMPACT_ATOMS: atom_id res chain seq x y z
N MET A 1 -17.01 15.22 -12.12
CA MET A 1 -16.93 13.95 -11.35
C MET A 1 -17.85 14.06 -10.13
N GLN A 2 -18.76 13.11 -9.90
CA GLN A 2 -19.52 13.09 -8.65
C GLN A 2 -18.55 12.74 -7.49
N PRO A 3 -18.55 13.50 -6.38
CA PRO A 3 -17.74 13.17 -5.22
C PRO A 3 -18.21 11.82 -4.67
N ARG A 4 -17.39 10.79 -4.84
CA ARG A 4 -17.68 9.47 -4.26
C ARG A 4 -17.75 9.63 -2.74
N PRO A 5 -18.80 9.12 -2.09
CA PRO A 5 -19.00 9.34 -0.66
C PRO A 5 -17.77 8.85 0.11
N PRO A 6 -17.38 9.54 1.20
CA PRO A 6 -16.32 9.08 2.08
C PRO A 6 -16.62 7.65 2.52
N LEU A 7 -15.67 6.74 2.29
CA LEU A 7 -15.78 5.34 2.69
C LEU A 7 -16.10 5.27 4.19
N ARG A 8 -17.26 4.69 4.52
CA ARG A 8 -17.65 4.45 5.91
C ARG A 8 -16.65 3.46 6.49
N ARG A 9 -15.97 3.84 7.58
CA ARG A 9 -15.07 2.93 8.30
C ARG A 9 -15.91 2.05 9.23
N PRO A 10 -15.70 0.73 9.27
CA PRO A 10 -16.45 -0.14 10.19
C PRO A 10 -16.22 0.24 11.65
N LEU A 11 -17.22 -0.07 12.48
CA LEU A 11 -17.37 0.26 13.90
C LEU A 11 -16.22 -0.19 14.82
N LEU A 12 -15.29 -1.04 14.36
CA LEU A 12 -14.16 -1.54 15.15
C LEU A 12 -12.99 -0.55 15.16
N ARG A 13 -13.24 0.70 15.58
CA ARG A 13 -12.20 1.73 15.86
C ARG A 13 -11.20 1.31 16.95
N HIS A 14 -11.42 0.17 17.59
CA HIS A 14 -10.70 -0.32 18.77
C HIS A 14 -10.24 -1.77 18.64
N LEU A 15 -10.07 -2.31 17.44
CA LEU A 15 -9.75 -3.73 17.22
C LEU A 15 -8.52 -4.18 18.03
N ASP A 16 -7.50 -3.34 18.14
CA ASP A 16 -6.30 -3.67 18.92
C ASP A 16 -6.54 -3.59 20.44
N ASN A 17 -7.40 -2.68 20.91
CA ASN A 17 -7.79 -2.66 22.33
C ASN A 17 -8.62 -3.91 22.64
N LEU A 18 -9.52 -4.30 21.74
CA LEU A 18 -10.31 -5.52 21.87
C LEU A 18 -9.41 -6.76 21.88
N LEU A 19 -8.37 -6.79 21.05
CA LEU A 19 -7.42 -7.90 20.99
C LEU A 19 -6.59 -8.00 22.27
N VAL A 20 -6.10 -6.87 22.79
CA VAL A 20 -5.37 -6.81 24.07
C VAL A 20 -6.29 -7.17 25.24
N THR A 21 -7.54 -6.70 25.23
CA THR A 21 -8.54 -7.07 26.24
C THR A 21 -8.87 -8.56 26.18
N LEU A 22 -9.09 -9.13 24.98
CA LEU A 22 -9.36 -10.55 24.80
C LEU A 22 -8.19 -11.40 25.31
N LEU A 23 -6.95 -11.04 24.95
CA LEU A 23 -5.75 -11.73 25.42
C LEU A 23 -5.64 -11.66 26.94
N GLY A 24 -5.88 -10.49 27.53
CA GLY A 24 -5.93 -10.31 28.98
C GLY A 24 -6.98 -11.18 29.65
N CYS A 25 -8.21 -11.23 29.11
CA CYS A 25 -9.28 -12.09 29.63
C CYS A 25 -8.91 -13.57 29.57
N VAL A 26 -8.29 -14.04 28.48
CA VAL A 26 -7.82 -15.42 28.35
C VAL A 26 -6.75 -15.73 29.40
N LEU A 27 -5.76 -14.85 29.59
CA LEU A 27 -4.71 -15.03 30.60
C LEU A 27 -5.29 -15.08 32.03
N VAL A 28 -6.27 -14.21 32.34
CA VAL A 28 -6.94 -14.22 33.65
C VAL A 28 -7.77 -15.50 33.83
N ALA A 29 -8.47 -15.97 32.79
CA ALA A 29 -9.23 -17.22 32.85
C ALA A 29 -8.31 -18.44 33.06
N LEU A 30 -7.18 -18.50 32.37
CA LEU A 30 -6.18 -19.56 32.56
C LEU A 30 -5.57 -19.49 33.98
N ALA A 31 -5.23 -18.29 34.46
CA ALA A 31 -4.73 -18.13 35.82
C ALA A 31 -5.77 -18.55 36.86
N TRP A 32 -7.05 -18.25 36.64
CA TRP A 32 -8.12 -18.71 37.53
C TRP A 32 -8.17 -20.23 37.67
N VAL A 33 -7.99 -20.96 36.57
CA VAL A 33 -8.06 -22.43 36.56
C VAL A 33 -6.78 -23.08 37.11
N PHE A 34 -5.60 -22.57 36.72
CA PHE A 34 -4.33 -23.26 36.95
C PHE A 34 -3.44 -22.63 38.01
N LEU A 35 -3.58 -21.32 38.28
CA LEU A 35 -2.69 -20.57 39.17
C LEU A 35 -3.39 -19.34 39.79
N PRO A 36 -4.34 -19.52 40.71
CA PRO A 36 -5.18 -18.41 41.19
C PRO A 36 -4.39 -17.30 41.90
N LEU A 37 -3.23 -17.64 42.47
CA LEU A 37 -2.30 -16.66 43.06
C LEU A 37 -1.79 -15.63 42.04
N ALA A 38 -1.79 -15.95 40.74
CA ALA A 38 -1.34 -15.05 39.68
C ALA A 38 -2.41 -14.04 39.22
N ILE A 39 -3.67 -14.15 39.66
CA ILE A 39 -4.74 -13.24 39.21
C ILE A 39 -4.44 -11.78 39.61
N ARG A 40 -4.08 -11.55 40.89
CA ARG A 40 -3.78 -10.20 41.39
C ARG A 40 -2.62 -9.53 40.64
N PRO A 41 -1.44 -10.16 40.48
CA PRO A 41 -0.36 -9.54 39.70
C PRO A 41 -0.71 -9.37 38.22
N LEU A 42 -1.51 -10.26 37.62
CA LEU A 42 -1.99 -10.09 36.23
C LEU A 42 -2.88 -8.86 36.07
N LEU A 43 -3.84 -8.65 36.99
CA LEU A 43 -4.72 -7.48 36.94
C LEU A 43 -3.95 -6.17 37.16
N LEU A 44 -2.98 -6.16 38.08
CA LEU A 44 -2.10 -5.00 38.28
C LEU A 44 -1.22 -4.73 37.06
N GLY A 45 -0.66 -5.78 36.44
CA GLY A 45 0.14 -5.69 35.21
C GLY A 45 -0.67 -5.30 33.98
N ALA A 46 -1.97 -5.58 33.94
CA ALA A 46 -2.84 -5.19 32.84
C ALA A 46 -2.96 -3.67 32.69
N ILE A 47 -2.90 -2.91 33.80
CA ILE A 47 -3.00 -1.45 33.81
C ILE A 47 -1.90 -0.80 32.94
N PRO A 48 -0.59 -1.02 33.21
CA PRO A 48 0.47 -0.45 32.39
C PRO A 48 0.45 -1.01 30.96
N VAL A 49 0.05 -2.27 30.73
CA VAL A 49 -0.07 -2.80 29.36
C VAL A 49 -1.14 -2.04 28.56
N TYR A 50 -2.31 -1.82 29.16
CA TYR A 50 -3.42 -1.14 28.50
C TYR A 50 -3.11 0.35 28.26
N LEU A 51 -2.49 1.01 29.23
CA LEU A 51 -1.98 2.37 29.06
C LEU A 51 -0.96 2.46 27.92
N GLY A 52 -0.10 1.45 27.75
CA GLY A 52 0.89 1.40 26.67
C GLY A 52 0.29 1.40 25.28
N VAL A 53 -0.88 0.79 25.09
CA VAL A 53 -1.59 0.79 23.81
C VAL A 53 -2.48 2.04 23.66
N LEU A 54 -3.07 2.53 24.74
CA LEU A 54 -3.99 3.65 24.73
C LEU A 54 -3.29 5.02 24.57
N LEU A 55 -2.18 5.25 25.26
CA LEU A 55 -1.49 6.55 25.27
C LEU A 55 -1.03 7.00 23.88
N PRO A 56 -0.37 6.16 23.05
CA PRO A 56 -0.02 6.51 21.67
C PRO A 56 -1.21 6.96 20.82
N ARG A 57 -2.41 6.43 21.11
CA ARG A 57 -3.63 6.75 20.37
C ARG A 57 -4.23 8.07 20.78
N CYS A 58 -4.13 8.41 22.07
CA CYS A 58 -4.70 9.62 22.64
C CYS A 58 -3.80 10.84 22.40
N ILE A 59 -2.50 10.72 22.70
CA ILE A 59 -1.55 11.84 22.58
C ILE A 59 -1.28 12.13 21.10
N GLY A 60 -1.41 13.39 20.71
CA GLY A 60 -1.22 13.84 19.31
C GLY A 60 -2.35 13.45 18.35
N ARG A 61 -3.46 12.87 18.84
CA ARG A 61 -4.58 12.43 17.99
C ARG A 61 -5.17 13.56 17.16
N ARG A 62 -5.38 14.73 17.78
CA ARG A 62 -5.94 15.91 17.10
C ARG A 62 -5.07 16.33 15.92
N GLU A 63 -3.75 16.40 16.15
CA GLU A 63 -2.78 16.77 15.12
C GLU A 63 -2.73 15.75 13.99
N ARG A 64 -2.69 14.44 14.31
CA ARG A 64 -2.73 13.38 13.28
C ARG A 64 -4.00 13.45 12.44
N LEU A 65 -5.16 13.67 13.08
CA LEU A 65 -6.43 13.81 12.36
C LEU A 65 -6.45 15.06 11.47
N ARG A 66 -5.88 16.18 11.94
CA ARG A 66 -5.73 17.40 11.14
C ARG A 66 -4.87 17.15 9.89
N ARG A 67 -3.66 16.61 10.07
CA ARG A 67 -2.75 16.32 8.95
C ARG A 67 -3.34 15.37 7.93
N VAL A 68 -4.13 14.40 8.38
CA VAL A 68 -4.82 13.46 7.48
C VAL A 68 -5.95 14.14 6.73
N ALA A 69 -6.70 15.04 7.37
CA ALA A 69 -7.71 15.84 6.68
C ALA A 69 -7.06 16.74 5.62
N GLU A 70 -5.95 17.40 5.94
CA GLU A 70 -5.17 18.24 5.01
C GLU A 70 -4.57 17.43 3.85
N ALA A 71 -3.98 16.26 4.13
CA ALA A 71 -3.46 15.37 3.09
C ALA A 71 -4.57 14.85 2.18
N ARG A 72 -5.73 14.49 2.75
CA ARG A 72 -6.90 14.07 1.99
C ARG A 72 -7.42 15.19 1.09
N GLN A 73 -7.51 16.40 1.61
CA GLN A 73 -7.97 17.57 0.86
C GLN A 73 -7.04 17.87 -0.31
N ARG A 74 -5.72 17.91 -0.06
CA ARG A 74 -4.71 18.07 -1.13
C ARG A 74 -4.82 16.99 -2.20
N SER A 75 -5.01 15.73 -1.79
CA SER A 75 -5.18 14.62 -2.74
C SER A 75 -6.43 14.81 -3.60
N ILE A 76 -7.55 15.25 -3.03
CA ILE A 76 -8.78 15.56 -3.79
C ILE A 76 -8.56 16.74 -4.74
N GLU A 77 -7.89 17.79 -4.31
CA GLU A 77 -7.60 18.97 -5.13
C GLU A 77 -6.69 18.64 -6.32
N GLN A 78 -5.66 17.81 -6.09
CA GLN A 78 -4.68 17.46 -7.12
C GLN A 78 -5.16 16.34 -8.06
N TRP A 79 -5.86 15.33 -7.54
CA TRP A 79 -6.20 14.11 -8.29
C TRP A 79 -7.70 13.94 -8.56
N GLY A 80 -8.56 14.75 -7.95
CA GLY A 80 -10.01 14.60 -8.00
C GLY A 80 -10.54 13.43 -7.14
N PHE A 81 -9.67 12.74 -6.42
CA PHE A 81 -10.01 11.64 -5.51
C PHE A 81 -9.02 11.56 -4.36
N CYS A 82 -9.40 10.84 -3.29
CA CYS A 82 -8.50 10.54 -2.19
C CYS A 82 -8.16 9.04 -2.11
N SER A 83 -6.92 8.74 -1.74
CA SER A 83 -6.55 7.40 -1.27
C SER A 83 -7.26 7.06 0.05
N ARG A 84 -7.39 5.75 0.33
CA ARG A 84 -7.95 5.16 1.56
C ARG A 84 -6.99 5.20 2.74
N ASP A 85 -5.87 5.88 2.58
CA ASP A 85 -4.71 5.79 3.45
C ASP A 85 -5.03 6.00 4.96
N ARG A 86 -4.26 5.32 5.81
CA ARG A 86 -4.44 5.29 7.26
C ARG A 86 -3.56 6.34 7.92
N CYS A 87 -4.05 6.84 9.06
CA CYS A 87 -3.20 7.58 9.99
C CYS A 87 -2.47 6.55 10.86
N GLY A 88 -1.36 6.01 10.36
CA GLY A 88 -0.55 5.00 11.04
C GLY A 88 0.92 5.41 11.12
N PRO A 89 1.69 4.81 12.04
CA PRO A 89 3.13 4.81 11.89
C PRO A 89 3.49 3.94 10.69
N TRP A 90 4.03 4.56 9.64
CA TRP A 90 4.62 3.82 8.53
C TRP A 90 5.89 3.12 9.00
N ILE A 91 5.94 1.80 8.80
CA ILE A 91 7.02 0.96 9.39
C ILE A 91 8.06 0.61 8.34
N ASN A 92 7.63 0.50 7.08
CA ASN A 92 8.49 0.11 5.96
C ASN A 92 8.54 1.23 4.92
N TYR A 93 9.61 1.26 4.12
CA TYR A 93 9.75 2.21 3.02
C TYR A 93 10.58 1.67 1.85
N ILE A 94 10.34 2.22 0.66
CA ILE A 94 11.15 2.05 -0.54
C ILE A 94 11.47 3.44 -1.12
N ASP A 95 12.68 3.59 -1.66
CA ASP A 95 13.15 4.85 -2.26
C ASP A 95 13.33 4.75 -3.79
N PHE A 96 12.75 3.72 -4.40
CA PHE A 96 12.81 3.48 -5.83
C PHE A 96 11.42 3.10 -6.35
N PRO A 97 11.13 3.34 -7.63
CA PRO A 97 9.92 2.82 -8.24
C PRO A 97 10.01 1.31 -8.38
N LEU A 98 9.07 0.59 -7.79
CA LEU A 98 8.94 -0.86 -7.91
C LEU A 98 7.95 -1.18 -9.02
N VAL A 99 8.28 -2.15 -9.86
CA VAL A 99 7.42 -2.63 -10.95
C VAL A 99 7.02 -4.07 -10.68
N ARG A 100 5.73 -4.35 -10.82
CA ARG A 100 5.19 -5.71 -10.85
C ARG A 100 4.34 -5.88 -12.10
N GLU A 101 4.64 -6.89 -12.89
CA GLU A 101 3.82 -7.28 -14.04
C GLU A 101 2.87 -8.39 -13.62
N ASP A 102 1.61 -8.28 -14.04
CA ASP A 102 0.61 -9.31 -13.84
C ASP A 102 -0.51 -9.20 -14.88
N ALA A 103 -0.70 -10.29 -15.65
CA ALA A 103 -1.61 -10.34 -16.78
C ALA A 103 -3.08 -10.09 -16.41
N VAL A 104 -3.48 -10.31 -15.14
CA VAL A 104 -4.85 -10.03 -14.67
C VAL A 104 -5.22 -8.55 -14.85
N PHE A 105 -4.22 -7.66 -14.83
CA PHE A 105 -4.39 -6.22 -14.99
C PHE A 105 -4.20 -5.71 -16.42
N GLY A 106 -4.12 -6.60 -17.42
CA GLY A 106 -4.05 -6.23 -18.83
C GLY A 106 -5.26 -5.38 -19.26
N GLY A 107 -5.02 -4.36 -20.10
CA GLY A 107 -6.03 -3.41 -20.57
C GLY A 107 -6.57 -2.45 -19.49
N ARG A 108 -5.96 -2.42 -18.30
CA ARG A 108 -6.38 -1.53 -17.20
C ARG A 108 -5.48 -0.32 -17.08
N PHE A 109 -6.09 0.83 -16.82
CA PHE A 109 -5.39 2.11 -16.74
C PHE A 109 -5.83 2.88 -15.50
N PHE A 110 -4.88 3.28 -14.67
CA PHE A 110 -5.08 4.11 -13.50
C PHE A 110 -3.79 4.81 -13.12
N TYR A 111 -3.90 6.08 -12.79
CA TYR A 111 -2.78 6.95 -12.51
C TYR A 111 -3.06 7.73 -11.24
N SER A 112 -2.14 7.64 -10.29
CA SER A 112 -2.19 8.35 -9.02
C SER A 112 -0.80 8.76 -8.58
N GLU A 113 -0.70 9.40 -7.42
CA GLU A 113 0.57 9.85 -6.86
C GLU A 113 1.53 8.70 -6.56
N TRP A 114 1.01 7.58 -6.05
CA TRP A 114 1.82 6.48 -5.52
C TRP A 114 1.66 5.17 -6.26
N LEU A 115 0.59 5.04 -7.06
CA LEU A 115 0.24 3.84 -7.81
C LEU A 115 -0.06 4.19 -9.27
N VAL A 116 0.59 3.49 -10.19
CA VAL A 116 0.21 3.43 -11.60
C VAL A 116 -0.17 2.00 -11.92
N VAL A 117 -1.32 1.82 -12.56
CA VAL A 117 -1.71 0.58 -13.24
C VAL A 117 -1.79 0.92 -14.73
N HIS A 118 -0.96 0.28 -15.54
CA HIS A 118 -0.92 0.53 -16.97
C HIS A 118 -0.69 -0.79 -17.70
N ASP A 119 -1.75 -1.31 -18.31
CA ASP A 119 -1.73 -2.47 -19.19
C ASP A 119 -0.92 -3.65 -18.62
N GLY A 120 -1.38 -4.21 -17.50
CA GLY A 120 -0.71 -5.33 -16.83
C GLY A 120 0.48 -4.94 -15.95
N ARG A 121 0.98 -3.70 -16.02
CA ARG A 121 2.04 -3.20 -15.13
C ARG A 121 1.47 -2.45 -13.93
N ILE A 122 2.00 -2.77 -12.76
CA ILE A 122 1.76 -2.08 -11.49
C ILE A 122 3.07 -1.41 -11.12
N ILE A 123 3.10 -0.08 -11.11
CA ILE A 123 4.25 0.71 -10.68
C ILE A 123 3.90 1.38 -9.36
N ILE A 124 4.67 1.07 -8.33
CA ILE A 124 4.56 1.66 -7.00
C ILE A 124 5.68 2.65 -6.86
N ASN A 125 5.37 3.82 -6.32
CA ASN A 125 6.32 4.91 -6.15
C ASN A 125 6.90 5.41 -7.49
N PRO A 126 6.06 5.82 -8.48
CA PRO A 126 6.50 6.16 -9.83
C PRO A 126 7.36 7.44 -9.90
N GLY A 127 7.49 8.20 -8.82
CA GLY A 127 8.16 9.51 -8.79
C GLY A 127 7.17 10.67 -8.68
N PRO A 128 7.64 11.93 -8.75
CA PRO A 128 6.79 13.11 -8.81
C PRO A 128 5.88 13.08 -10.03
N ALA A 129 4.65 13.56 -9.87
CA ALA A 129 3.65 13.60 -10.93
C ALA A 129 3.18 15.04 -11.19
N ASN A 130 2.97 15.38 -12.46
CA ASN A 130 2.29 16.59 -12.87
C ASN A 130 0.94 16.20 -13.49
N VAL A 131 -0.16 16.71 -12.94
CA VAL A 131 -1.52 16.31 -13.28
C VAL A 131 -2.28 17.53 -13.78
N ASP A 132 -2.89 17.40 -14.96
CA ASP A 132 -3.85 18.36 -15.48
C ASP A 132 -5.22 17.69 -15.58
N LEU A 133 -6.08 17.99 -14.60
CA LEU A 133 -7.44 17.43 -14.52
C LEU A 133 -8.36 17.97 -15.62
N ILE A 134 -8.07 19.15 -16.19
CA ILE A 134 -8.88 19.77 -17.24
C ILE A 134 -8.56 19.11 -18.59
N ALA A 135 -7.26 18.98 -18.90
CA ALA A 135 -6.81 18.26 -20.09
C ALA A 135 -6.97 16.73 -19.97
N GLY A 136 -7.14 16.23 -18.74
CA GLY A 136 -7.24 14.79 -18.47
C GLY A 136 -5.90 14.08 -18.69
N THR A 137 -4.79 14.71 -18.34
CA THR A 137 -3.44 14.19 -18.59
C THR A 137 -2.61 14.11 -17.31
N VAL A 138 -1.62 13.23 -17.33
CA VAL A 138 -0.64 13.09 -16.25
C VAL A 138 0.73 12.76 -16.83
N SER A 139 1.78 13.31 -16.23
CA SER A 139 3.16 12.94 -16.49
C SER A 139 3.89 12.62 -15.19
N TYR A 140 4.88 11.75 -15.28
CA TYR A 140 5.72 11.32 -14.16
C TYR A 140 7.19 11.60 -14.48
N ASP A 141 7.93 12.03 -13.46
CA ASP A 141 9.39 12.01 -13.47
C ASP A 141 9.87 10.69 -12.84
N LEU A 142 10.06 9.68 -13.69
CA LEU A 142 10.51 8.34 -13.30
C LEU A 142 11.99 8.29 -12.87
N ALA A 143 12.75 9.36 -13.09
CA ALA A 143 14.15 9.44 -12.69
C ALA A 143 14.31 10.00 -11.27
N CYS A 144 13.37 10.83 -10.82
CA CYS A 144 13.37 11.38 -9.48
C CYS A 144 12.89 10.35 -8.44
N GLN A 145 13.80 10.02 -7.52
CA GLN A 145 13.52 9.13 -6.40
C GLN A 145 12.80 9.87 -5.28
N ARG A 146 11.81 9.21 -4.69
CA ARG A 146 11.06 9.67 -3.53
C ARG A 146 10.78 8.48 -2.62
N THR A 147 10.52 8.74 -1.35
CA THR A 147 10.22 7.68 -0.38
C THR A 147 8.74 7.36 -0.39
N TYR A 148 8.39 6.11 -0.66
CA TYR A 148 7.05 5.57 -0.41
C TYR A 148 7.10 4.71 0.85
N ALA A 149 6.18 4.96 1.77
CA ALA A 149 6.10 4.25 3.03
C ALA A 149 4.77 3.48 3.14
N TRP A 150 4.78 2.34 3.82
CA TRP A 150 3.59 1.51 4.03
C TRP A 150 3.57 0.80 5.40
N ASP A 151 2.38 0.38 5.83
CA ASP A 151 2.11 -0.20 7.15
C ASP A 151 2.25 -1.73 7.20
N GLY A 152 2.50 -2.36 6.05
CA GLY A 152 2.44 -3.83 5.87
C GLY A 152 1.01 -4.38 5.78
N CYS A 153 0.90 -5.70 5.62
CA CYS A 153 -0.37 -6.38 5.28
C CYS A 153 -1.29 -6.66 6.49
N SER A 154 -0.94 -6.21 7.70
CA SER A 154 -1.59 -6.64 8.95
C SER A 154 -1.72 -5.54 10.01
N PRO A 155 -2.60 -5.70 11.01
CA PRO A 155 -2.68 -4.76 12.13
C PRO A 155 -1.35 -4.69 12.88
N LYS A 156 -0.87 -3.46 13.09
CA LYS A 156 0.34 -3.17 13.86
C LYS A 156 -0.07 -2.27 15.03
N VAL A 157 0.25 -2.70 16.25
CA VAL A 157 -0.18 -2.08 17.51
C VAL A 157 1.03 -1.39 18.15
N PRO A 158 1.04 -0.04 18.23
CA PRO A 158 2.10 0.66 18.93
C PRO A 158 1.97 0.48 20.45
N PHE A 159 3.09 0.32 21.13
CA PHE A 159 3.20 0.17 22.58
C PHE A 159 4.18 1.21 23.13
N TYR A 160 3.70 2.15 23.94
CA TYR A 160 4.46 3.26 24.57
C TYR A 160 5.45 3.99 23.64
N TRP A 161 5.20 4.04 22.33
CA TRP A 161 6.17 4.52 21.31
C TRP A 161 7.52 3.77 21.28
N ILE A 162 7.72 2.73 22.10
CA ILE A 162 8.97 1.96 22.19
C ILE A 162 8.96 0.71 21.32
N ALA A 163 7.79 0.16 21.02
CA ALA A 163 7.65 -1.07 20.27
C ALA A 163 6.38 -1.07 19.41
N THR A 164 6.39 -1.86 18.35
CA THR A 164 5.21 -2.14 17.53
C THR A 164 5.03 -3.65 17.40
N PHE A 165 3.86 -4.15 17.78
CA PHE A 165 3.51 -5.56 17.69
C PHE A 165 2.56 -5.82 16.53
N GLY A 166 2.78 -6.87 15.76
CA GLY A 166 1.79 -7.31 14.77
C GLY A 166 2.22 -8.60 14.10
N THR A 167 1.55 -8.92 12.99
CA THR A 167 1.86 -10.11 12.22
C THR A 167 3.33 -10.14 11.81
N PRO A 168 4.03 -11.28 12.01
CA PRO A 168 5.44 -11.41 11.66
C PRO A 168 5.64 -11.31 10.15
N ASP A 169 6.77 -10.77 9.71
CA ASP A 169 7.12 -10.75 8.28
C ASP A 169 8.00 -11.96 7.88
N TRP A 170 8.23 -12.87 8.84
CA TRP A 170 8.98 -14.13 8.78
C TRP A 170 10.50 -13.95 8.61
N TRP A 171 11.17 -14.82 7.86
CA TRP A 171 12.61 -14.80 7.66
C TRP A 171 13.00 -13.92 6.47
N ASP A 172 14.25 -13.48 6.46
CA ASP A 172 14.82 -12.72 5.34
C ASP A 172 15.26 -13.66 4.22
N HIS A 173 15.12 -13.19 2.98
CA HIS A 173 15.58 -13.90 1.81
C HIS A 173 15.98 -12.91 0.70
N LEU A 174 16.71 -13.42 -0.28
CA LEU A 174 17.04 -12.68 -1.50
C LEU A 174 15.93 -12.88 -2.54
N GLU A 175 15.28 -11.80 -2.94
CA GLU A 175 14.20 -11.80 -3.91
C GLU A 175 14.55 -10.93 -5.14
N PRO A 176 14.42 -11.44 -6.36
CA PRO A 176 14.54 -10.63 -7.56
C PRO A 176 13.28 -9.76 -7.75
N VAL A 177 13.44 -8.44 -7.72
CA VAL A 177 12.37 -7.49 -8.01
C VAL A 177 12.69 -6.65 -9.23
N GLN A 178 11.65 -6.21 -9.94
CA GLN A 178 11.80 -5.25 -11.02
C GLN A 178 11.67 -3.83 -10.45
N CYS A 179 12.58 -2.94 -10.83
CA CYS A 179 12.56 -1.54 -10.44
C CYS A 179 12.82 -0.64 -11.63
N LEU A 180 12.38 0.62 -11.57
CA LEU A 180 12.79 1.64 -12.53
C LEU A 180 14.02 2.37 -12.01
N ARG A 181 15.04 2.50 -12.87
CA ARG A 181 16.21 3.33 -12.61
C ARG A 181 16.55 4.13 -13.85
N HIS A 182 16.51 5.47 -13.74
CA HIS A 182 16.69 6.39 -14.86
C HIS A 182 15.76 6.09 -16.04
N GLY A 183 14.48 5.81 -15.75
CA GLY A 183 13.48 5.47 -16.77
C GLY A 183 13.70 4.12 -17.47
N GLN A 184 14.57 3.24 -16.95
CA GLN A 184 14.75 1.89 -17.46
C GLN A 184 14.31 0.86 -16.42
N GLN A 185 13.56 -0.16 -16.86
CA GLN A 185 13.24 -1.31 -16.02
C GLN A 185 14.47 -2.20 -15.87
N LYS A 186 14.85 -2.47 -14.63
CA LYS A 186 15.99 -3.32 -14.27
C LYS A 186 15.61 -4.24 -13.14
N GLN A 187 16.10 -5.47 -13.20
CA GLN A 187 15.99 -6.41 -12.11
C GLN A 187 17.05 -6.09 -11.04
N ARG A 188 16.63 -6.14 -9.78
CA ARG A 188 17.48 -5.94 -8.60
C ARG A 188 17.21 -7.05 -7.61
N LEU A 189 18.26 -7.58 -6.99
CA LEU A 189 18.13 -8.53 -5.90
C LEU A 189 17.97 -7.75 -4.58
N MET A 190 16.91 -8.04 -3.84
CA MET A 190 16.58 -7.39 -2.57
C MET A 190 16.66 -8.38 -1.43
N PHE A 191 17.23 -7.95 -0.31
CA PHE A 191 17.27 -8.73 0.92
C PHE A 191 16.22 -8.18 1.88
N TRP A 192 15.12 -8.91 2.05
CA TRP A 192 14.00 -8.50 2.89
C TRP A 192 13.17 -9.69 3.40
N PRO A 193 12.28 -9.47 4.39
CA PRO A 193 11.40 -10.53 4.88
C PRO A 193 10.47 -11.08 3.80
N VAL A 194 10.10 -12.37 3.88
CA VAL A 194 9.26 -13.06 2.87
C VAL A 194 7.93 -12.34 2.58
N ALA A 195 7.27 -11.78 3.59
CA ALA A 195 5.99 -11.09 3.38
C ALA A 195 6.12 -9.65 2.85
N HIS A 196 7.34 -9.11 2.81
CA HIS A 196 7.60 -7.68 2.66
C HIS A 196 7.17 -7.18 1.28
N HIS A 197 7.65 -7.81 0.20
CA HIS A 197 7.29 -7.45 -1.18
C HIS A 197 5.79 -7.53 -1.45
N ALA A 198 5.19 -8.67 -1.09
CA ALA A 198 3.78 -8.93 -1.27
C ALA A 198 2.95 -7.88 -0.51
N SER A 199 3.35 -7.54 0.72
CA SER A 199 2.66 -6.54 1.53
C SER A 199 2.71 -5.13 0.96
N LEU A 200 3.84 -4.74 0.35
CA LEU A 200 3.98 -3.46 -0.34
C LEU A 200 2.97 -3.35 -1.48
N VAL A 201 2.96 -4.36 -2.37
CA VAL A 201 2.06 -4.37 -3.54
C VAL A 201 0.60 -4.40 -3.10
N HIS A 202 0.28 -5.22 -2.11
CA HIS A 202 -1.06 -5.30 -1.55
C HIS A 202 -1.52 -3.99 -0.94
N ASP A 203 -0.69 -3.33 -0.12
CA ASP A 203 -1.06 -2.06 0.52
C ASP A 203 -1.26 -0.94 -0.51
N ALA A 204 -0.36 -0.82 -1.48
CA ALA A 204 -0.48 0.16 -2.57
C ALA A 204 -1.79 -0.03 -3.35
N LEU A 205 -2.17 -1.25 -3.71
CA LEU A 205 -3.47 -1.53 -4.34
C LEU A 205 -4.64 -1.20 -3.40
N TYR A 206 -4.52 -1.55 -2.12
CA TYR A 206 -5.53 -1.31 -1.08
C TYR A 206 -5.80 0.16 -0.78
N GLN A 207 -4.79 1.02 -0.96
CA GLN A 207 -4.90 2.47 -0.84
C GLN A 207 -5.83 3.05 -1.91
N PHE A 208 -5.98 2.40 -3.06
CA PHE A 208 -6.76 2.94 -4.19
C PHE A 208 -7.95 2.06 -4.61
N LEU A 209 -8.34 1.04 -3.85
CA LEU A 209 -9.49 0.15 -4.16
C LEU A 209 -10.81 0.87 -4.44
N ASN A 210 -11.00 2.10 -3.93
CA ASN A 210 -12.20 2.89 -4.15
C ASN A 210 -12.23 3.63 -5.48
N VAL A 211 -11.14 3.63 -6.24
CA VAL A 211 -10.98 4.40 -7.48
C VAL A 211 -10.26 3.65 -8.60
N ALA A 212 -9.28 2.82 -8.28
CA ALA A 212 -8.52 2.03 -9.25
C ALA A 212 -9.38 0.88 -9.82
N PRO A 213 -9.16 0.48 -11.09
CA PRO A 213 -9.81 -0.65 -11.75
C PRO A 213 -9.28 -2.00 -11.22
N VAL A 214 -9.23 -2.13 -9.89
CA VAL A 214 -8.74 -3.29 -9.16
C VAL A 214 -9.77 -3.65 -8.12
N THR A 215 -10.21 -4.90 -8.13
CA THR A 215 -11.09 -5.43 -7.10
C THR A 215 -10.29 -5.88 -5.90
N LYS A 216 -10.95 -5.89 -4.73
CA LYS A 216 -10.35 -6.43 -3.50
C LYS A 216 -9.87 -7.88 -3.69
N ALA A 217 -10.66 -8.70 -4.38
CA ALA A 217 -10.35 -10.11 -4.61
C ALA A 217 -9.08 -10.29 -5.45
N GLU A 218 -8.90 -9.48 -6.50
CA GLU A 218 -7.69 -9.53 -7.34
C GLU A 218 -6.44 -9.09 -6.58
N ALA A 219 -6.54 -8.04 -5.75
CA ALA A 219 -5.43 -7.62 -4.89
C ALA A 219 -5.06 -8.72 -3.86
N ASP A 220 -6.06 -9.36 -3.25
CA ASP A 220 -5.84 -10.45 -2.29
C ASP A 220 -5.25 -11.70 -2.94
N GLU A 221 -5.67 -12.03 -4.16
CA GLU A 221 -5.15 -13.17 -4.92
C GLU A 221 -3.72 -12.91 -5.38
N LEU A 222 -3.42 -11.73 -5.91
CA LEU A 222 -2.05 -11.32 -6.25
C LEU A 222 -1.14 -11.43 -5.03
N PHE A 223 -1.60 -10.93 -3.88
CA PHE A 223 -0.86 -11.04 -2.62
C PHE A 223 -0.54 -12.50 -2.26
N HIS A 224 -1.53 -13.39 -2.34
CA HIS A 224 -1.33 -14.82 -2.06
C HIS A 224 -0.33 -15.46 -3.04
N ARG A 225 -0.42 -15.14 -4.35
CA ARG A 225 0.55 -15.64 -5.34
C ARG A 225 1.97 -15.16 -5.03
N MET A 226 2.14 -13.87 -4.72
CA MET A 226 3.44 -13.31 -4.37
C MET A 226 4.04 -13.94 -3.12
N LEU A 227 3.24 -14.27 -2.09
CA LEU A 227 3.74 -15.00 -0.92
C LEU A 227 4.29 -16.38 -1.29
N LEU A 228 3.59 -17.10 -2.17
CA LEU A 228 4.05 -18.42 -2.65
C LEU A 228 5.30 -18.30 -3.52
N GLU A 229 5.38 -17.28 -4.39
CA GLU A 229 6.56 -16.98 -5.22
C GLU A 229 7.79 -16.65 -4.36
N ALA A 230 7.61 -15.94 -3.25
CA ALA A 230 8.65 -15.65 -2.26
C ALA A 230 9.05 -16.86 -1.39
N GLY A 231 8.45 -18.04 -1.62
CA GLY A 231 8.79 -19.27 -0.93
C GLY A 231 8.07 -19.50 0.41
N MET A 232 7.01 -18.74 0.71
CA MET A 232 6.20 -18.98 1.90
C MET A 232 5.52 -20.36 1.83
N PRO A 233 5.58 -21.19 2.88
CA PRO A 233 4.85 -22.45 2.94
C PRO A 233 3.36 -22.25 2.71
N ARG A 234 2.75 -23.11 1.87
CA ARG A 234 1.33 -23.01 1.47
C ARG A 234 0.35 -22.85 2.64
N PRO A 235 0.46 -23.58 3.77
CA PRO A 235 -0.46 -23.40 4.89
C PRO A 235 -0.39 -21.99 5.48
N LEU A 236 0.82 -21.45 5.56
CA LEU A 236 1.07 -20.11 6.10
C LEU A 236 0.57 -19.02 5.14
N ALA A 237 0.90 -19.14 3.85
CA ALA A 237 0.39 -18.24 2.81
C ALA A 237 -1.15 -18.22 2.78
N TRP A 238 -1.77 -19.39 2.99
CA TRP A 238 -3.23 -19.51 3.10
C TRP A 238 -3.78 -18.76 4.32
N VAL A 239 -3.14 -18.84 5.49
CA VAL A 239 -3.56 -18.07 6.68
C VAL A 239 -3.53 -16.56 6.38
N TYR A 240 -2.49 -16.07 5.72
CA TYR A 240 -2.37 -14.66 5.32
C TYR A 240 -3.47 -14.27 4.34
N TYR A 241 -3.68 -15.08 3.31
CA TYR A 241 -4.75 -14.89 2.34
C TYR A 241 -6.12 -14.81 3.00
N ARG A 242 -6.44 -15.74 3.92
CA ARG A 242 -7.70 -15.71 4.68
C ARG A 242 -7.82 -14.47 5.55
N ALA A 243 -6.73 -14.04 6.19
CA ALA A 243 -6.72 -12.83 7.01
C ALA A 243 -7.06 -11.58 6.18
N VAL A 244 -6.50 -11.43 4.98
CA VAL A 244 -6.81 -10.28 4.11
C VAL A 244 -8.20 -10.40 3.45
N VAL A 245 -8.67 -11.61 3.11
CA VAL A 245 -10.01 -11.83 2.54
C VAL A 245 -11.13 -11.51 3.54
N LEU A 246 -10.95 -11.88 4.80
CA LEU A 246 -11.91 -11.67 5.89
C LEU A 246 -11.76 -10.30 6.55
N GLY A 247 -10.53 -9.79 6.63
CA GLY A 247 -10.20 -8.44 7.09
C GLY A 247 -10.26 -7.41 5.98
N GLY A 248 -9.92 -6.16 6.30
CA GLY A 248 -9.64 -5.06 5.34
C GLY A 248 -10.78 -4.67 4.38
N ALA A 249 -11.08 -3.37 4.23
CA ALA A 249 -11.91 -2.85 3.13
C ALA A 249 -13.21 -3.64 2.80
N ARG A 250 -13.93 -4.14 3.83
CA ARG A 250 -15.11 -5.01 3.65
C ARG A 250 -16.19 -4.37 2.78
N ASP A 251 -16.36 -3.05 2.92
CA ASP A 251 -17.35 -2.26 2.17
C ASP A 251 -17.02 -2.16 0.66
N LEU A 252 -15.80 -2.52 0.25
CA LEU A 252 -15.32 -2.49 -1.13
C LEU A 252 -15.23 -3.89 -1.76
N ARG A 253 -15.71 -4.94 -1.08
CA ARG A 253 -15.63 -6.32 -1.59
C ARG A 253 -16.30 -6.48 -2.96
N GLN A 254 -17.35 -5.71 -3.24
CA GLN A 254 -18.08 -5.74 -4.52
C GLN A 254 -17.76 -4.55 -5.43
N ALA A 255 -16.86 -3.65 -5.03
CA ALA A 255 -16.53 -2.49 -5.83
C ALA A 255 -15.77 -2.91 -7.10
N ARG A 256 -16.27 -2.47 -8.25
CA ARG A 256 -15.59 -2.59 -9.55
C ARG A 256 -15.55 -1.21 -10.16
N ASN A 257 -14.36 -0.63 -10.21
CA ASN A 257 -14.17 0.69 -10.82
C ASN A 257 -13.81 0.53 -12.30
N PRO A 258 -14.26 1.46 -13.15
CA PRO A 258 -13.75 1.55 -14.52
C PRO A 258 -12.30 2.03 -14.53
N ASN A 259 -11.67 1.99 -15.70
CA ASN A 259 -10.38 2.64 -15.93
C ASN A 259 -10.45 4.15 -15.58
N GLY A 260 -9.31 4.67 -15.13
CA GLY A 260 -9.13 6.09 -14.88
C GLY A 260 -9.30 6.91 -16.17
N THR A 261 -9.74 8.15 -16.01
CA THR A 261 -9.97 9.07 -17.14
C THR A 261 -8.69 9.76 -17.62
N LEU A 262 -7.63 9.73 -16.81
CA LEU A 262 -6.36 10.38 -17.14
C LEU A 262 -5.59 9.60 -18.20
N ARG A 263 -4.92 10.31 -19.09
CA ARG A 263 -3.98 9.78 -20.08
C ARG A 263 -2.55 10.07 -19.64
N CYS A 264 -1.70 9.05 -19.61
CA CYS A 264 -0.28 9.22 -19.29
C CYS A 264 0.46 9.74 -20.52
N LEU A 265 1.15 10.87 -20.36
CA LEU A 265 2.02 11.46 -21.39
C LEU A 265 3.45 10.94 -21.30
N THR A 266 3.88 10.51 -20.11
CA THR A 266 5.20 9.90 -19.93
C THR A 266 5.17 8.48 -20.53
N PRO A 267 6.07 8.15 -21.47
CA PRO A 267 6.21 6.79 -21.94
C PRO A 267 6.69 5.91 -20.77
N LEU A 268 5.96 4.84 -20.49
CA LEU A 268 6.35 3.91 -19.45
C LEU A 268 7.37 2.91 -20.02
N PRO A 269 8.38 2.50 -19.24
CA PRO A 269 9.37 1.54 -19.72
C PRO A 269 8.69 0.24 -20.16
N GLY A 270 8.99 -0.20 -21.38
CA GLY A 270 8.34 -1.36 -22.01
C GLY A 270 7.14 -1.01 -22.91
N ASP A 271 6.71 0.26 -22.98
CA ASP A 271 5.73 0.68 -24.00
C ASP A 271 6.32 0.48 -25.41
N PRO A 272 5.51 0.08 -26.40
CA PRO A 272 5.94 0.13 -27.79
C PRO A 272 6.31 1.57 -28.10
N THR A 273 7.57 1.78 -28.52
CA THR A 273 8.09 3.10 -28.85
C THR A 273 7.09 3.79 -29.79
N PRO A 274 6.55 4.98 -29.45
CA PRO A 274 5.75 5.71 -30.42
C PRO A 274 6.59 5.89 -31.69
N PRO A 275 6.00 5.69 -32.88
CA PRO A 275 6.76 5.82 -34.12
C PRO A 275 7.42 7.20 -34.11
N GLN A 276 8.77 7.21 -34.20
CA GLN A 276 9.50 8.45 -34.33
C GLN A 276 8.88 9.19 -35.52
N VAL A 277 8.26 10.33 -35.25
CA VAL A 277 7.86 11.26 -36.30
C VAL A 277 9.16 11.62 -37.00
N ARG A 278 9.39 11.02 -38.17
CA ARG A 278 10.51 11.37 -39.04
C ARG A 278 10.30 12.83 -39.40
N THR A 279 10.96 13.73 -38.69
CA THR A 279 11.14 15.10 -39.16
C THR A 279 11.81 14.98 -40.53
N PRO A 280 11.20 15.47 -41.62
CA PRO A 280 11.86 15.44 -42.92
C PRO A 280 13.19 16.16 -42.79
N ALA A 281 14.26 15.51 -43.24
CA ALA A 281 15.60 16.07 -43.23
C ALA A 281 15.57 17.44 -43.91
N LEU A 282 16.09 18.46 -43.23
CA LEU A 282 16.35 19.74 -43.88
C LEU A 282 17.31 19.48 -45.05
N PRO A 283 17.03 20.01 -46.26
CA PRO A 283 17.94 19.87 -47.38
C PRO A 283 19.30 20.45 -47.05
N GLU A 284 20.31 19.64 -47.33
CA GLU A 284 21.73 19.90 -47.20
C GLU A 284 22.08 21.22 -47.90
N LYS A 285 22.66 22.17 -47.16
CA LYS A 285 23.13 23.44 -47.73
C LYS A 285 24.18 23.14 -48.80
N LEU A 286 23.91 23.58 -50.04
CA LEU A 286 24.89 23.59 -51.12
C LEU A 286 26.17 24.34 -50.71
N PRO A 287 27.36 23.85 -51.09
CA PRO A 287 28.61 24.58 -50.89
C PRO A 287 28.64 25.81 -51.80
N MET A 288 28.91 26.99 -51.22
CA MET A 288 29.26 28.17 -52.00
C MET A 288 30.66 28.00 -52.60
N GLN A 289 30.74 28.23 -53.91
CA GLN A 289 31.97 28.49 -54.66
C GLN A 289 32.44 29.92 -54.41
#